data_AF-A0A3N6S1I0-F1
#
_entry.id   AF-A0A3N6S1I0-F1
#
_cell.length_a   1.000
_cell.length_b   1.000
_cell.length_c   1.000
_cell.angle_alpha   90.00
_cell.angle_beta   90.00
_cell.angle_gamma   90.00
#
_symmetry.space_group_name_H-M   'P 1'
#
loop_
_entity.id
_entity.type
_entity.pdbx_description
1 polymer ?
#
loop_
_entity_poly.entity_id
_entity_poly.type
_entity_poly.pdbx_seq_one_letter_code
_entity_poly.pdbx_strand_id
1 'polypeptide(L)' 'MAKYMTQSMSSGTLPRVTYYRAQSQPHVSHAESGKFTADAIAKYAADHHIAVDAVEKGSFKSNQGVPTGGQTEEI' A
#
# COMPACT_ATOMS: atom_id res chain seq x y z
N MET A 1 2.92 1.40 20.43
CA MET A 1 2.80 0.63 19.17
C MET A 1 3.19 1.54 18.02
N ALA A 2 4.07 1.09 17.13
CA ALA A 2 4.34 1.79 15.88
C ALA A 2 3.08 1.82 15.03
N LYS A 3 2.84 2.94 14.36
CA LYS A 3 1.66 3.13 13.52
C LYS A 3 2.07 3.03 12.06
N TYR A 4 1.24 2.36 11.26
CA TYR A 4 1.52 2.10 9.86
C TYR A 4 0.41 2.66 8.97
N MET A 5 0.81 3.08 7.78
CA MET A 5 -0.07 3.26 6.64
C MET A 5 -0.24 1.90 6.00
N THR A 6 -1.47 1.56 5.62
CA THR A 6 -1.75 0.33 4.88
C THR A 6 -2.65 0.63 3.71
N GLN A 7 -2.40 -0.05 2.59
CA GLN A 7 -3.25 0.01 1.42
C GLN A 7 -3.07 -1.25 0.60
N SER A 8 -4.19 -1.81 0.17
CA SER A 8 -4.17 -2.99 -0.69
C SER A 8 -4.19 -2.62 -2.16
N MET A 9 -3.40 -3.33 -2.96
CA MET A 9 -3.38 -3.27 -4.40
C MET A 9 -3.86 -4.61 -4.98
N SER A 10 -4.59 -4.54 -6.08
CA SER A 10 -5.03 -5.69 -6.87
C SER A 10 -5.03 -5.34 -8.36
N SER A 11 -5.11 -6.32 -9.24
CA SER A 11 -5.29 -6.06 -10.67
C SER A 11 -5.97 -7.26 -11.33
N GLY A 12 -7.27 -7.17 -11.56
CA GLY A 12 -8.04 -8.19 -12.29
C GLY A 12 -7.90 -9.59 -11.67
N THR A 13 -7.13 -10.47 -12.33
CA THR A 13 -6.89 -11.86 -11.91
C THR A 13 -5.68 -12.04 -10.97
N LEU A 14 -4.90 -10.99 -10.73
CA LEU A 14 -3.71 -11.02 -9.87
C LEU A 14 -4.06 -11.00 -8.38
N PRO A 15 -3.23 -11.62 -7.53
CA PRO A 15 -3.47 -11.66 -6.10
C PRO A 15 -3.47 -10.26 -5.49
N ARG A 16 -4.33 -10.07 -4.49
CA ARG A 16 -4.40 -8.82 -3.73
C ARG A 16 -3.25 -8.78 -2.72
N VAL A 17 -2.41 -7.76 -2.80
CA VAL A 17 -1.29 -7.54 -1.88
C VAL A 17 -1.58 -6.31 -1.03
N THR A 18 -1.40 -6.41 0.28
CA THR A 18 -1.54 -5.27 1.21
C THR A 18 -0.18 -4.71 1.55
N TYR A 19 0.12 -3.53 1.01
CA TYR A 19 1.35 -2.83 1.34
C TYR A 19 1.19 -2.06 2.64
N TYR A 20 2.28 -1.97 3.39
CA TYR A 20 2.34 -1.17 4.60
C TYR A 20 3.67 -0.44 4.76
N ARG A 21 3.63 0.71 5.43
CA ARG A 21 4.81 1.55 5.69
C ARG A 21 4.66 2.27 7.03
N ALA A 22 5.76 2.38 7.78
CA ALA A 22 5.76 3.09 9.04
C ALA A 22 5.35 4.56 8.85
N GLN A 23 4.48 5.05 9.73
CA GLN A 23 4.05 6.43 9.72
C GLN A 23 5.09 7.33 10.37
N SER A 24 5.41 8.43 9.68
CA SER A 24 6.29 9.44 10.25
C SER A 24 5.63 10.21 11.40
N GLN A 25 4.30 10.37 11.34
CA GLN A 25 3.50 11.11 12.32
C GLN A 25 2.11 10.48 12.53
N PRO A 26 1.43 10.75 13.67
CA PRO A 26 0.07 10.26 13.92
C PRO A 26 -0.95 10.67 12.84
N HIS A 27 -0.75 11.85 12.26
CA HIS A 27 -1.50 12.37 11.13
C HIS A 27 -0.53 12.54 9.97
N VAL A 28 -0.52 11.57 9.06
CA VAL A 28 0.31 11.65 7.86
C VAL A 28 -0.20 12.77 6.95
N SER A 29 0.74 13.49 6.37
CA SER A 29 0.41 14.55 5.42
C SER A 29 -0.21 13.96 4.14
N HIS A 30 -0.94 14.80 3.40
CA HIS A 30 -1.46 14.39 2.10
C HIS A 30 -0.33 14.02 1.13
N ALA A 31 0.82 14.68 1.23
CA ALA A 31 2.01 14.35 0.46
C ALA A 31 2.57 12.96 0.80
N GLU A 32 2.65 12.61 2.09
CA GLU A 32 3.16 11.30 2.54
C GLU A 32 2.21 10.17 2.13
N SER A 33 0.91 10.34 2.35
CA SER A 33 -0.10 9.34 1.92
C SER A 33 -0.16 9.18 0.39
N GLY A 34 -0.02 10.27 -0.37
CA GLY A 34 0.09 10.24 -1.83
C GLY A 34 1.35 9.50 -2.29
N LYS A 35 2.50 9.78 -1.67
CA LYS A 35 3.75 9.08 -1.97
C LYS A 35 3.68 7.60 -1.63
N PHE A 36 3.12 7.24 -0.49
CA PHE A 36 2.89 5.85 -0.11
C PHE A 36 2.02 5.12 -1.15
N THR A 37 0.93 5.76 -1.60
CA THR A 37 0.06 5.18 -2.64
C THR A 37 0.83 4.96 -3.94
N ALA A 38 1.62 5.95 -4.37
CA ALA A 38 2.43 5.86 -5.60
C ALA A 38 3.51 4.78 -5.50
N ASP A 39 4.23 4.71 -4.38
CA ASP A 39 5.25 3.69 -4.12
C ASP A 39 4.63 2.27 -4.14
N ALA A 40 3.46 2.09 -3.51
CA ALA A 40 2.74 0.81 -3.49
C ALA A 40 2.24 0.39 -4.89
N ILE A 41 1.74 1.33 -5.70
CA ILE A 41 1.34 1.06 -7.09
C ILE A 41 2.55 0.67 -7.92
N ALA A 42 3.64 1.43 -7.83
CA ALA A 42 4.86 1.19 -8.60
C ALA A 42 5.47 -0.18 -8.28
N LYS A 43 5.49 -0.55 -6.99
CA LYS A 43 5.99 -1.86 -6.56
C LYS A 43 5.09 -3.00 -7.06
N TYR A 44 3.78 -2.90 -6.88
CA TYR A 44 2.86 -3.93 -7.37
C TYR A 44 2.95 -4.11 -8.89
N ALA A 45 3.04 -3.00 -9.63
CA ALA A 45 3.22 -3.01 -11.07
C ALA A 45 4.53 -3.68 -11.48
N ALA A 46 5.63 -3.38 -10.78
CA ALA A 46 6.94 -3.99 -11.03
C ALA A 46 6.96 -5.50 -10.71
N ASP A 47 6.41 -5.89 -9.56
CA ASP A 47 6.39 -7.29 -9.09
C ASP A 47 5.52 -8.18 -9.99
N HIS A 48 4.47 -7.62 -10.58
CA HIS A 48 3.55 -8.35 -11.47
C HIS A 48 3.74 -8.04 -12.96
N HIS A 49 4.74 -7.24 -13.33
CA HIS A 49 5.01 -6.83 -14.72
C HIS A 49 3.79 -6.27 -15.46
N ILE A 50 2.98 -5.45 -14.77
CA ILE A 50 1.79 -4.79 -15.33
C ILE A 50 2.00 -3.28 -15.42
N ALA A 51 1.14 -2.60 -16.18
CA ALA A 51 1.11 -1.15 -16.19
C ALA A 51 0.61 -0.60 -14.85
N VAL A 52 1.15 0.54 -14.40
CA VAL A 52 0.69 1.22 -13.18
C VAL A 52 -0.80 1.59 -13.24
N ASP A 53 -1.33 1.86 -14.43
CA ASP A 53 -2.75 2.16 -14.66
C ASP A 53 -3.66 0.93 -14.55
N ALA A 54 -3.09 -0.28 -14.63
CA ALA A 54 -3.82 -1.52 -14.41
C ALA A 54 -3.96 -1.86 -12.91
N VAL A 55 -3.22 -1.16 -12.04
CA VAL A 55 -3.26 -1.38 -10.60
C VAL A 55 -4.48 -0.72 -9.98
N GLU A 56 -5.36 -1.54 -9.41
CA GLU A 56 -6.51 -1.09 -8.65
C GLU A 56 -6.11 -0.85 -7.20
N LYS A 57 -6.21 0.40 -6.77
CA LYS A 57 -5.97 0.79 -5.39
C LYS A 57 -7.21 0.57 -4.52
N GLY A 58 -7.02 -0.12 -3.41
CA GLY A 58 -8.01 -0.25 -2.35
C GLY A 58 -8.02 0.95 -1.40
N SER A 59 -8.75 0.81 -0.29
CA SER A 59 -8.84 1.83 0.75
C SER A 59 -7.50 2.04 1.45
N PHE A 60 -7.04 3.29 1.46
CA PHE A 60 -5.95 3.73 2.32
C PHE A 60 -6.40 3.78 3.78
N LYS A 61 -5.58 3.25 4.69
CA LYS A 61 -5.80 3.33 6.13
C LYS A 61 -4.54 3.81 6.83
N SER A 62 -4.71 4.84 7.65
CA SER A 62 -3.67 5.36 8.56
C SER A 62 -3.82 4.80 9.97
N ASN A 63 -2.82 4.94 10.83
CA ASN A 63 -2.87 4.56 12.24
C ASN A 63 -3.17 3.06 12.47
N GLN A 64 -2.74 2.20 11.55
CA GLN A 64 -2.96 0.76 11.64
C GLN A 64 -1.76 0.07 12.30
N GLY A 65 -1.98 -1.15 12.82
CA GLY A 65 -0.89 -2.07 13.12
C GLY A 65 -0.31 -2.69 11.85
N VAL A 66 0.75 -3.49 12.00
CA VAL A 66 1.27 -4.30 10.89
C VAL A 66 0.16 -5.24 10.42
N PRO A 67 -0.22 -5.22 9.13
CA PRO A 67 -1.23 -6.13 8.62
C PRO A 67 -0.70 -7.57 8.68
N THR A 68 -1.53 -8.50 9.17
CA THR A 68 -1.18 -9.92 9.30
C THR A 68 -2.05 -10.83 8.43
N GLY A 69 -2.99 -10.25 7.66
CA GLY A 69 -3.95 -10.99 6.86
C GLY A 69 -3.59 -11.02 5.37
N GLY A 70 -3.52 -12.22 4.79
CA GLY A 70 -3.26 -12.41 3.36
C GLY A 70 -1.82 -12.12 2.96
N GLN A 71 -1.63 -11.73 1.70
CA GLN A 71 -0.32 -11.32 1.19
C GLN A 71 -0.05 -9.87 1.60
N THR A 72 1.00 -9.66 2.39
CA THR A 72 1.35 -8.35 2.94
C THR A 72 2.82 -8.05 2.70
N GLU A 73 3.15 -6.82 2.31
CA GLU A 73 4.53 -6.41 2.05
C GLU A 73 4.84 -5.03 2.62
N GLU A 74 6.06 -4.85 3.12
CA GLU A 74 6.56 -3.56 3.60
C GLU A 74 7.20 -2.76 2.46
N ILE A 75 6.98 -1.44 2.45
CA ILE A 75 7.56 -0.50 1.45
C ILE A 75 8.14 0.75 2.09
#